data_AF-D3B580-F1
#
_entry.id   AF-D3B580-F1
#
_cell.length_a   1.000
_cell.length_b   1.000
_cell.length_c   1.000
_cell.angle_alpha   90.00
_cell.angle_beta   90.00
_cell.angle_gamma   90.00
#
_symmetry.space_group_name_H-M   'P 1'
#
loop_
_entity.id
_entity.type
_entity.pdbx_description
1 polymer ?
#
loop_
_entity_poly.entity_id
_entity_poly.type
_entity_poly.pdbx_seq_one_letter_code
_entity_poly.pdbx_strand_id
1 'polypeptide(L)'
;MNHCSVHFKEFIFLCSTCSKLVCKQCCVSDHSKHQFDDFDSIKEHELKTNGYQDKISNLFDRLKTIKSTIDSLESTLSEITKFYEDIHNVLMVEEHKKKKPVEEQLELAKSLIPFVIEEINSLKVITNTIHHNENPKNPKGRSGKQVTQSPDNSTIKEHKQYDSKEHKQYYSSQVDNLLKAVEQSVDYKKVFQRF
;
A
#
# COMPACT_ATOMS: atom_id res chain seq x y z
N MET A 1 -10.79 19.39 -48.85
CA MET A 1 -9.37 19.24 -49.25
C MET A 1 -9.27 17.98 -50.10
N ASN A 2 -9.48 18.10 -51.40
CA ASN A 2 -9.55 16.92 -52.30
C ASN A 2 -8.25 16.71 -53.09
N HIS A 3 -7.18 17.40 -52.69
CA HIS A 3 -5.90 17.42 -53.41
C HIS A 3 -4.78 16.87 -52.52
N CYS A 4 -3.88 16.11 -53.14
CA CYS A 4 -2.65 15.62 -52.55
C CYS A 4 -1.75 16.80 -52.14
N SER A 5 -1.27 16.80 -50.90
CA SER A 5 -0.39 17.86 -50.37
C SER A 5 0.99 17.88 -51.04
N VAL A 6 1.46 16.75 -51.58
CA VAL A 6 2.79 16.63 -52.21
C VAL A 6 2.75 17.04 -53.68
N HIS A 7 1.69 16.62 -54.40
CA HIS A 7 1.62 16.75 -55.85
C HIS A 7 0.56 17.76 -56.32
N PHE A 8 -0.25 18.31 -55.41
CA PHE A 8 -1.34 19.25 -55.69
C PHE A 8 -2.38 18.74 -56.71
N LYS A 9 -2.51 17.42 -56.85
CA LYS A 9 -3.47 16.73 -57.75
C LYS A 9 -4.60 16.09 -56.97
N GLU A 10 -5.76 15.92 -57.60
CA GLU A 10 -6.91 15.26 -56.99
C GLU A 10 -6.61 13.82 -56.57
N PHE A 11 -7.26 13.37 -55.50
CA PHE A 11 -7.22 11.97 -55.07
C PHE A 11 -8.14 11.13 -55.95
N ILE A 12 -7.59 10.08 -56.56
CA ILE A 12 -8.32 9.24 -57.53
C ILE A 12 -8.43 7.79 -57.04
N PHE A 13 -7.53 7.35 -56.17
CA PHE A 13 -7.47 5.96 -55.71
C PHE A 13 -7.45 5.88 -54.19
N LEU A 14 -8.00 4.80 -53.65
CA LEU A 14 -7.77 4.36 -52.28
C LEU A 14 -6.66 3.32 -52.28
N CYS A 15 -5.58 3.58 -51.54
CA CYS A 15 -4.56 2.59 -51.29
C CYS A 15 -4.99 1.67 -50.14
N SER A 16 -5.32 0.41 -50.45
CA SER A 16 -5.87 -0.56 -49.49
C SER A 16 -4.82 -1.02 -48.48
N THR A 17 -3.53 -0.98 -48.84
CA THR A 17 -2.41 -1.30 -47.93
C THR A 17 -2.18 -0.21 -46.88
N CYS A 18 -2.35 1.06 -47.25
CA CYS A 18 -2.10 2.19 -46.34
C CYS A 18 -3.37 2.79 -45.72
N SER A 19 -4.54 2.39 -46.20
CA SER A 19 -5.84 2.99 -45.88
C SER A 19 -5.85 4.50 -46.10
N LYS A 20 -5.29 4.97 -47.22
CA LYS A 20 -5.15 6.40 -47.57
C LYS A 20 -5.60 6.70 -48.98
N LEU A 21 -6.21 7.87 -49.17
CA LEU A 21 -6.49 8.42 -50.50
C LEU A 21 -5.20 8.93 -51.15
N VAL A 22 -4.97 8.55 -52.40
CA VAL A 22 -3.75 8.85 -53.14
C VAL A 22 -4.05 9.38 -54.55
N CYS A 23 -3.22 10.32 -55.01
CA CYS A 23 -3.27 10.79 -56.40
C CYS A 23 -2.45 9.86 -57.30
N LYS A 24 -2.65 9.96 -58.62
CA LYS A 24 -1.94 9.12 -59.61
C LYS A 24 -0.41 9.14 -59.46
N GLN A 25 0.16 10.27 -59.05
CA GLN A 25 1.62 10.39 -58.86
C GLN A 25 2.11 9.64 -57.62
N CYS A 26 1.36 9.68 -56.52
CA CYS A 26 1.66 8.91 -55.30
C CYS A 26 1.59 7.41 -55.55
N CYS A 27 0.70 6.95 -56.44
CA CYS A 27 0.59 5.53 -56.79
C CYS A 27 1.88 4.97 -57.39
N VAL A 28 2.58 5.77 -58.22
CA VAL A 28 3.81 5.34 -58.90
C VAL A 28 5.07 5.60 -58.08
N SER A 29 5.04 6.53 -57.13
CA SER A 29 6.16 6.80 -56.23
C SER A 29 6.07 5.93 -54.97
N ASP A 30 5.56 6.50 -53.89
CA ASP A 30 5.66 6.00 -52.52
C ASP A 30 4.79 4.77 -52.29
N HIS A 31 3.78 4.55 -53.16
CA HIS A 31 2.85 3.43 -53.05
C HIS A 31 3.01 2.39 -54.16
N SER A 32 4.11 2.40 -54.93
CA SER A 32 4.29 1.53 -56.12
C SER A 32 4.10 0.02 -55.91
N LYS A 33 4.17 -0.47 -54.67
CA LYS A 33 3.98 -1.89 -54.30
C LYS A 33 2.65 -2.18 -53.59
N HIS A 34 1.78 -1.18 -53.47
CA HIS A 34 0.51 -1.32 -52.76
C HIS A 34 -0.63 -1.68 -53.71
N GLN A 35 -1.70 -2.21 -53.14
CA GLN A 35 -2.95 -2.41 -53.86
C GLN A 35 -3.77 -1.11 -53.84
N PHE A 36 -4.44 -0.85 -54.95
CA PHE A 36 -5.25 0.32 -55.17
C PHE A 36 -6.62 -0.08 -55.69
N ASP A 37 -7.64 0.56 -55.13
CA ASP A 37 -9.01 0.48 -55.60
C ASP A 37 -9.43 1.86 -56.09
N ASP A 38 -10.05 1.95 -57.26
CA ASP A 38 -10.68 3.18 -57.73
C ASP A 38 -12.05 3.38 -57.05
N PHE A 39 -12.49 4.63 -57.00
CA PHE A 39 -13.73 4.98 -56.30
C PHE A 39 -14.98 4.32 -56.92
N ASP A 40 -15.00 4.08 -58.22
CA ASP A 40 -16.16 3.52 -58.89
C ASP A 40 -16.28 2.02 -58.59
N SER A 41 -15.15 1.30 -58.61
CA SER A 41 -15.06 -0.10 -58.16
C SER A 41 -15.48 -0.27 -56.70
N ILE A 42 -15.06 0.65 -55.81
CA ILE A 42 -15.47 0.63 -54.39
C ILE A 42 -16.98 0.86 -54.25
N LYS A 43 -17.54 1.85 -54.95
CA LYS A 43 -18.97 2.14 -54.91
C LYS A 43 -19.80 0.98 -55.43
N GLU A 44 -19.38 0.37 -56.55
CA GLU A 44 -20.08 -0.77 -57.13
C GLU A 44 -20.05 -1.98 -56.17
N HIS A 45 -18.90 -2.25 -55.56
CA HIS A 45 -18.76 -3.31 -54.58
C HIS A 45 -19.65 -3.07 -53.36
N GLU A 46 -19.70 -1.83 -52.84
CA GLU A 46 -20.55 -1.49 -51.70
C GLU A 46 -22.04 -1.61 -52.01
N LEU A 47 -22.50 -1.12 -53.15
CA LEU A 47 -23.90 -1.22 -53.55
C LEU A 47 -24.38 -2.68 -53.68
N LYS A 48 -23.46 -3.59 -54.04
CA LYS A 48 -23.78 -5.01 -54.20
C LYS A 48 -23.75 -5.80 -52.90
N THR A 49 -22.91 -5.40 -51.94
CA THR A 49 -22.57 -6.26 -50.80
C THR A 49 -22.87 -5.66 -49.43
N ASN A 50 -23.18 -4.35 -49.31
CA ASN A 50 -23.22 -3.63 -48.03
C ASN A 50 -21.98 -3.93 -47.13
N GLY A 51 -20.86 -4.31 -47.74
CA GLY A 51 -19.78 -5.00 -47.04
C GLY A 51 -19.09 -4.13 -46.00
N TYR A 52 -18.92 -2.83 -46.24
CA TYR A 52 -18.35 -1.93 -45.24
C TYR A 52 -19.33 -1.63 -44.12
N GLN A 53 -20.64 -1.50 -44.39
CA GLN A 53 -21.63 -1.30 -43.32
C GLN A 53 -21.70 -2.50 -42.38
N ASP A 54 -21.67 -3.72 -42.93
CA ASP A 54 -21.63 -4.94 -42.11
C ASP A 54 -20.32 -5.05 -41.33
N LYS A 55 -19.17 -4.74 -41.95
CA LYS A 55 -17.87 -4.70 -41.25
C LYS A 55 -17.86 -3.68 -40.12
N ILE A 56 -18.38 -2.48 -40.35
CA ILE A 56 -18.47 -1.41 -39.35
C ILE A 56 -19.38 -1.86 -38.20
N SER A 57 -20.55 -2.42 -38.51
CA SER A 57 -21.49 -2.93 -37.50
C SER A 57 -20.86 -4.03 -36.65
N ASN A 58 -20.18 -4.98 -37.29
CA ASN A 58 -19.44 -6.04 -36.60
C ASN A 58 -18.30 -5.48 -35.70
N LEU A 59 -17.58 -4.46 -36.16
CA LEU A 59 -16.55 -3.79 -35.36
C LEU A 59 -17.16 -3.07 -34.15
N PHE A 60 -18.32 -2.42 -34.32
CA PHE A 60 -19.05 -1.80 -33.21
C PHE A 60 -19.52 -2.82 -32.18
N ASP A 61 -20.03 -3.97 -32.61
CA ASP A 61 -20.49 -5.00 -31.68
C ASP A 61 -19.33 -5.68 -30.94
N ARG A 62 -18.19 -5.85 -31.62
CA ARG A 62 -16.94 -6.26 -30.96
C ARG A 62 -16.48 -5.24 -29.94
N LEU A 63 -16.54 -3.95 -30.26
CA LEU A 63 -16.18 -2.87 -29.33
C LEU A 63 -17.08 -2.87 -28.10
N LYS A 64 -18.41 -3.03 -28.28
CA LYS A 64 -19.36 -3.15 -27.16
C LYS A 64 -19.02 -4.36 -26.28
N THR A 65 -18.73 -5.51 -26.87
CA THR A 65 -18.37 -6.73 -26.15
C THR A 65 -17.09 -6.54 -25.32
N ILE A 66 -16.07 -5.92 -25.90
CA ILE A 66 -14.81 -5.60 -25.19
C ILE A 66 -15.10 -4.66 -24.03
N LYS A 67 -15.92 -3.61 -24.24
CA LYS A 67 -16.31 -2.69 -23.19
C LYS A 67 -17.02 -3.40 -22.04
N SER A 68 -18.04 -4.22 -22.32
CA SER A 68 -18.75 -4.98 -21.29
C SER A 68 -17.83 -5.94 -20.53
N THR A 69 -16.81 -6.50 -21.20
CA THR A 69 -15.80 -7.35 -20.56
C THR A 69 -14.92 -6.53 -19.61
N ILE A 70 -14.50 -5.33 -20.02
CA ILE A 70 -13.74 -4.40 -19.16
C ILE A 70 -14.57 -4.03 -17.93
N ASP A 71 -15.81 -3.59 -18.12
CA ASP A 71 -16.72 -3.20 -17.02
C ASP A 71 -16.91 -4.36 -16.02
N SER A 72 -17.05 -5.60 -16.50
CA SER A 72 -17.17 -6.80 -15.66
C SER A 72 -15.89 -7.11 -14.88
N LEU A 73 -14.72 -6.94 -15.50
CA LEU A 73 -13.43 -7.15 -14.83
C LEU A 73 -13.17 -6.07 -13.77
N GLU A 74 -13.52 -4.82 -14.05
CA GLU A 74 -13.42 -3.72 -13.08
C GLU A 74 -14.34 -3.94 -11.87
N SER A 75 -15.57 -4.41 -12.10
CA SER A 75 -16.49 -4.82 -11.01
C SER A 75 -15.90 -5.95 -10.17
N THR A 76 -15.38 -7.00 -10.81
CA THR A 76 -14.77 -8.14 -10.12
C THR A 76 -13.55 -7.70 -9.31
N LEU A 77 -12.72 -6.80 -9.84
CA LEU A 77 -11.56 -6.26 -9.15
C LEU A 77 -11.98 -5.49 -7.89
N SER A 78 -13.02 -4.65 -7.99
CA SER A 78 -13.60 -3.90 -6.88
C SER A 78 -14.12 -4.84 -5.77
N GLU A 79 -14.82 -5.91 -6.15
CA GLU A 79 -15.31 -6.92 -5.20
C GLU A 79 -14.16 -7.63 -4.47
N ILE A 80 -13.10 -7.99 -5.20
CA ILE A 80 -11.90 -8.59 -4.61
C ILE A 80 -11.25 -7.63 -3.61
N THR A 81 -11.07 -6.36 -3.98
CA THR A 81 -10.50 -5.33 -3.08
C THR A 81 -11.32 -5.21 -1.80
N LYS A 82 -12.64 -5.11 -1.92
CA LYS A 82 -13.54 -5.00 -0.76
C LYS A 82 -13.49 -6.23 0.14
N PHE A 83 -13.42 -7.43 -0.44
CA PHE A 83 -13.31 -8.67 0.33
C PHE A 83 -12.06 -8.70 1.22
N TYR A 84 -10.91 -8.27 0.69
CA TYR A 84 -9.67 -8.23 1.48
C TYR A 84 -9.68 -7.09 2.52
N GLU A 85 -10.32 -5.96 2.23
CA GLU A 85 -10.55 -4.90 3.21
C GLU A 85 -11.39 -5.40 4.40
N ASP A 86 -12.47 -6.13 4.12
CA ASP A 86 -13.34 -6.72 5.15
C ASP A 86 -12.56 -7.72 6.02
N ILE A 87 -11.77 -8.60 5.41
CA ILE A 87 -10.90 -9.55 6.15
C ILE A 87 -9.91 -8.79 7.04
N HIS A 88 -9.24 -7.78 6.51
CA HIS A 88 -8.30 -6.98 7.26
C HIS A 88 -8.95 -6.34 8.49
N ASN A 89 -10.14 -5.76 8.32
CA ASN A 89 -10.90 -5.15 9.41
C ASN A 89 -11.27 -6.18 10.50
N VAL A 90 -11.70 -7.39 10.11
CA VAL A 90 -11.98 -8.48 11.06
C VAL A 90 -10.72 -8.90 11.83
N LEU A 91 -9.59 -9.04 11.14
CA LEU A 91 -8.32 -9.41 11.76
C LEU A 91 -7.86 -8.36 12.78
N MET A 92 -7.98 -7.07 12.45
CA MET A 92 -7.65 -5.96 13.37
C MET A 92 -8.50 -6.00 14.65
N VAL A 93 -9.79 -6.28 14.53
CA VAL A 93 -10.70 -6.39 15.70
C VAL A 93 -10.33 -7.59 16.56
N GLU A 94 -10.09 -8.76 15.95
CA GLU A 94 -9.71 -9.97 16.69
C GLU A 94 -8.33 -9.85 17.35
N GLU A 95 -7.37 -9.18 16.71
CA GLU A 95 -6.08 -8.84 17.31
C GLU A 95 -6.29 -7.98 18.58
N HIS A 96 -7.01 -6.87 18.46
CA HIS A 96 -7.25 -5.96 19.58
C HIS A 96 -7.98 -6.66 20.73
N LYS A 97 -8.98 -7.49 20.42
CA LYS A 97 -9.74 -8.28 21.39
C LYS A 97 -8.87 -9.25 22.19
N LYS A 98 -7.85 -9.85 21.55
CA LYS A 98 -6.90 -10.76 22.22
C LYS A 98 -5.79 -10.01 22.96
N LYS A 99 -5.32 -8.89 22.41
CA LYS A 99 -4.21 -8.09 22.95
C LYS A 99 -4.61 -7.32 24.22
N LYS A 100 -5.79 -6.70 24.21
CA LYS A 100 -6.28 -5.85 25.31
C LYS A 100 -6.24 -6.52 26.70
N PRO A 101 -6.74 -7.75 26.93
CA PRO A 101 -6.69 -8.37 28.26
C PRO A 101 -5.26 -8.69 28.72
N VAL A 102 -4.35 -8.99 27.78
CA VAL A 102 -2.93 -9.23 28.11
C VAL A 102 -2.26 -7.92 28.53
N GLU A 103 -2.55 -6.82 27.83
CA GLU A 103 -2.09 -5.49 28.23
C GLU A 103 -2.64 -5.08 29.60
N GLU A 104 -3.93 -5.31 29.85
CA GLU A 104 -4.56 -5.03 31.16
C GLU A 104 -3.91 -5.84 32.29
N GLN A 105 -3.64 -7.14 32.06
CA GLN A 105 -2.93 -7.98 33.03
C GLN A 105 -1.49 -7.54 33.25
N LEU A 106 -0.80 -7.13 32.19
CA LEU A 106 0.56 -6.62 32.26
C LEU A 106 0.62 -5.34 33.09
N GLU A 107 -0.30 -4.40 32.86
CA GLU A 107 -0.38 -3.16 33.63
C GLU A 107 -0.76 -3.42 35.09
N LEU A 108 -1.67 -4.36 35.35
CA LEU A 108 -1.97 -4.81 36.70
C LEU A 108 -0.72 -5.37 37.40
N ALA A 109 0.01 -6.29 36.76
CA ALA A 109 1.22 -6.88 37.30
C ALA A 109 2.30 -5.81 37.58
N LYS A 110 2.49 -4.84 36.67
CA LYS A 110 3.38 -3.70 36.87
C LYS A 110 2.96 -2.86 38.08
N SER A 111 1.67 -2.61 38.25
CA SER A 111 1.15 -1.85 39.40
C SER A 111 1.31 -2.56 40.74
N LEU A 112 1.46 -3.89 40.75
CA LEU A 112 1.67 -4.67 41.98
C LEU A 112 3.12 -4.61 42.50
N ILE A 113 4.10 -4.37 41.62
CA ILE A 113 5.52 -4.27 41.96
C ILE A 113 5.79 -3.31 43.15
N PRO A 114 5.31 -2.04 43.15
CA PRO A 114 5.59 -1.12 44.25
C PRO A 114 5.06 -1.60 45.61
N PHE A 115 3.90 -2.27 45.65
CA PHE A 115 3.35 -2.82 46.91
C PHE A 115 4.23 -3.94 47.47
N VAL A 116 4.74 -4.83 46.61
CA VAL A 116 5.68 -5.89 47.01
C VAL A 116 6.99 -5.29 47.53
N ILE A 117 7.49 -4.22 46.88
CA ILE A 117 8.68 -3.50 47.35
C ILE A 117 8.44 -2.87 48.72
N GLU A 118 7.28 -2.25 48.94
CA GLU A 118 6.89 -1.68 50.23
C GLU A 118 6.79 -2.74 51.33
N GLU A 119 6.23 -3.91 51.02
CA GLU A 119 6.16 -5.04 51.94
C GLU A 119 7.56 -5.57 52.31
N ILE A 120 8.44 -5.76 51.31
CA ILE A 120 9.85 -6.15 51.54
C ILE A 120 10.55 -5.15 52.46
N ASN A 121 10.38 -3.85 52.20
CA ASN A 121 10.98 -2.80 53.02
C ASN A 121 10.45 -2.80 54.46
N SER A 122 9.15 -3.05 54.63
CA SER A 122 8.51 -3.16 55.94
C SER A 122 9.04 -4.36 56.74
N LEU A 123 9.14 -5.53 56.10
CA LEU A 123 9.71 -6.74 56.71
C LEU A 123 11.17 -6.54 57.10
N LYS A 124 11.96 -5.88 56.26
CA LYS A 124 13.38 -5.55 56.54
C LYS A 124 13.53 -4.73 57.83
N VAL A 125 12.64 -3.75 58.08
CA VAL A 125 12.63 -2.95 59.32
C VAL A 125 12.35 -3.82 60.55
N ILE A 126 11.37 -4.73 60.45
CA ILE A 126 11.03 -5.66 61.54
C ILE A 126 12.21 -6.58 61.87
N THR A 127 12.80 -7.22 60.85
CA THR A 127 13.95 -8.11 61.03
C THR A 127 15.14 -7.40 61.68
N ASN A 128 15.45 -6.16 61.26
CA ASN A 128 16.51 -5.36 61.87
C ASN A 128 16.23 -5.05 63.35
N THR A 129 14.97 -4.79 63.70
CA THR A 129 14.55 -4.50 65.08
C THR A 129 14.71 -5.71 66.00
N ILE A 130 14.38 -6.92 65.49
CA ILE A 130 14.54 -8.18 66.24
C ILE A 130 16.02 -8.45 66.51
N HIS A 131 16.88 -8.39 65.49
CA HIS A 131 18.31 -8.65 65.65
C HIS A 131 19.01 -7.68 66.59
N HIS A 132 18.58 -6.42 66.66
CA HIS A 132 19.14 -5.46 67.60
C HIS A 132 18.77 -5.73 69.08
N ASN A 133 17.67 -6.42 69.34
CA ASN A 133 17.24 -6.75 70.71
C ASN A 133 17.91 -8.01 71.29
N GLU A 134 18.45 -8.90 70.45
CA GLU A 134 19.02 -10.18 70.90
C GLU A 134 20.45 -10.11 71.46
N ASN A 135 21.03 -8.92 71.62
CA ASN A 135 22.40 -8.79 72.16
C ASN A 135 22.54 -7.91 73.41
N PRO A 136 22.01 -8.32 74.59
CA PRO A 136 22.46 -7.80 75.87
C PRO A 136 23.59 -8.69 76.42
N LYS A 137 24.79 -8.64 75.84
CA LYS A 137 25.99 -9.14 76.51
C LYS A 137 27.04 -8.05 76.69
N ASN A 138 26.88 -7.39 77.84
CA ASN A 138 27.93 -6.95 78.77
C ASN A 138 29.15 -6.22 78.18
N PRO A 139 29.22 -4.88 78.27
CA PRO A 139 30.46 -4.16 78.04
C PRO A 139 31.31 -4.18 79.31
N LYS A 140 32.30 -5.07 79.36
CA LYS A 140 33.55 -4.81 80.09
C LYS A 140 34.72 -5.08 79.15
N GLY A 141 35.27 -4.02 78.56
CA GLY A 141 36.59 -4.11 77.94
C GLY A 141 36.92 -3.13 76.82
N ARG A 142 37.35 -1.92 77.22
CA ARG A 142 38.53 -1.19 76.72
C ARG A 142 38.65 -0.85 75.21
N SER A 143 38.48 0.44 74.95
CA SER A 143 39.35 1.38 74.20
C SER A 143 40.16 0.84 73.02
N GLY A 144 39.85 1.31 71.80
CA GLY A 144 40.75 1.18 70.65
C GLY A 144 40.20 1.69 69.32
N LYS A 145 40.44 2.97 69.05
CA LYS A 145 40.65 3.65 67.74
C LYS A 145 39.67 3.46 66.56
N GLN A 146 39.13 4.63 66.18
CA GLN A 146 38.67 5.06 64.85
C GLN A 146 39.27 4.31 63.66
N VAL A 147 38.43 3.92 62.70
CA VAL A 147 38.67 4.11 61.25
C VAL A 147 37.32 4.32 60.55
N THR A 148 37.20 5.50 59.97
CA THR A 148 36.28 5.94 58.91
C THR A 148 36.22 4.97 57.73
N GLN A 149 35.03 4.68 57.19
CA GLN A 149 34.76 4.83 55.75
C GLN A 149 33.27 4.65 55.40
N SER A 150 32.81 5.62 54.62
CA SER A 150 31.55 5.72 53.89
C SER A 150 31.35 4.53 52.93
N PRO A 151 30.10 4.19 52.55
CA PRO A 151 29.89 4.09 51.11
C PRO A 151 28.55 4.67 50.62
N ASP A 152 28.71 5.53 49.62
CA ASP A 152 27.89 5.77 48.43
C ASP A 152 26.42 5.36 48.43
N ASN A 153 25.58 6.39 48.45
CA ASN A 153 24.17 6.33 48.13
C ASN A 153 24.00 6.42 46.60
N SER A 154 23.97 5.26 45.95
CA SER A 154 23.83 5.14 44.49
C SER A 154 22.51 5.76 44.01
N THR A 155 22.66 6.80 43.19
CA THR A 155 21.59 7.43 42.42
C THR A 155 21.00 6.42 41.44
N ILE A 156 19.81 5.89 41.74
CA ILE A 156 19.02 5.12 40.77
C ILE A 156 18.42 6.12 39.78
N LYS A 157 19.13 6.33 38.69
CA LYS A 157 18.53 6.79 37.43
C LYS A 157 17.81 5.62 36.78
N GLU A 158 16.81 5.95 35.98
CA GLU A 158 16.13 5.11 34.99
C GLU A 158 14.83 4.42 35.41
N HIS A 159 13.74 5.16 35.21
CA HIS A 159 12.60 4.58 34.50
C HIS A 159 12.24 5.52 33.35
N LYS A 160 12.79 5.22 32.16
CA LYS A 160 12.32 5.81 30.91
C LYS A 160 10.91 5.27 30.68
N GLN A 161 9.93 6.15 30.88
CA GLN A 161 8.56 6.00 30.43
C GLN A 161 8.59 5.61 28.94
N TYR A 162 8.29 4.34 28.66
CA TYR A 162 8.21 3.83 27.31
C TYR A 162 6.97 4.46 26.66
N ASP A 163 7.19 5.48 25.84
CA ASP A 163 6.14 6.26 25.19
C ASP A 163 5.48 5.39 24.11
N SER A 164 4.32 4.82 24.44
CA SER A 164 3.46 4.01 23.56
C SER A 164 3.02 4.74 22.27
N LYS A 165 3.37 6.03 22.12
CA LYS A 165 3.11 6.81 20.90
C LYS A 165 3.99 6.43 19.71
N GLU A 166 5.22 5.93 19.91
CA GLU A 166 6.08 5.56 18.78
C GLU A 166 5.57 4.33 18.00
N HIS A 167 4.87 3.41 18.67
CA HIS A 167 4.36 2.20 18.02
C HIS A 167 3.14 2.48 17.13
N LYS A 168 2.34 3.52 17.41
CA LYS A 168 1.25 3.94 16.51
C LYS A 168 1.80 4.65 15.26
N GLN A 169 2.89 5.41 15.41
CA GLN A 169 3.48 6.17 14.31
C GLN A 169 4.21 5.26 13.31
N TYR A 170 4.83 4.17 13.78
CA TYR A 170 5.49 3.18 12.93
C TYR A 170 4.50 2.46 11.98
N TYR A 171 3.35 2.01 12.50
CA TYR A 171 2.33 1.32 11.71
C TYR A 171 1.61 2.24 10.73
N SER A 172 1.35 3.50 11.11
CA SER A 172 0.82 4.50 10.18
C SER A 172 1.78 4.70 8.99
N SER A 173 3.09 4.76 9.24
CA SER A 173 4.08 4.97 8.17
C SER A 173 4.20 3.78 7.20
N GLN A 174 4.03 2.55 7.68
CA GLN A 174 4.07 1.37 6.81
C GLN A 174 2.83 1.27 5.92
N VAL A 175 1.65 1.59 6.45
CA VAL A 175 0.40 1.61 5.66
C VAL A 175 0.48 2.70 4.59
N ASP A 176 0.97 3.90 4.91
CA ASP A 176 1.15 4.99 3.94
C ASP A 176 2.17 4.63 2.84
N ASN A 177 3.22 3.89 3.19
CA ASN A 177 4.22 3.42 2.22
C ASN A 177 3.66 2.31 1.31
N LEU A 178 2.85 1.40 1.83
CA LEU A 178 2.16 0.38 1.04
C LEU A 178 1.09 1.00 0.13
N LEU A 179 0.31 1.98 0.62
CA LEU A 179 -0.67 2.71 -0.18
C LEU A 179 0.01 3.46 -1.33
N LYS A 180 1.11 4.17 -1.05
CA LYS A 180 1.93 4.84 -2.07
C LYS A 180 2.53 3.85 -3.07
N ALA A 181 3.00 2.69 -2.63
CA ALA A 181 3.54 1.66 -3.52
C ALA A 181 2.46 1.10 -4.45
N VAL A 182 1.24 0.89 -3.94
CA VAL A 182 0.09 0.46 -4.74
C VAL A 182 -0.30 1.56 -5.73
N GLU A 183 -0.45 2.82 -5.29
CA GLU A 183 -0.73 3.96 -6.17
C GLU A 183 0.35 4.18 -7.25
N GLN A 184 1.63 3.94 -6.93
CA GLN A 184 2.74 4.03 -7.89
C GLN A 184 2.80 2.85 -8.85
N SER A 185 2.42 1.65 -8.41
CA SER A 185 2.32 0.47 -9.27
C SER A 185 1.12 0.53 -10.23
N VAL A 186 0.19 1.43 -9.92
CA VAL A 186 -1.10 1.59 -10.58
C VAL A 186 -1.12 2.95 -11.31
N ASP A 187 -0.17 3.15 -12.23
CA ASP A 187 -0.17 4.33 -13.12
C ASP A 187 -1.18 4.15 -14.27
N TYR A 188 -2.47 4.03 -13.93
CA TYR A 188 -3.57 3.91 -14.91
C TYR A 188 -3.66 5.13 -15.84
N LYS A 189 -3.16 6.29 -15.41
CA LYS A 189 -3.16 7.51 -16.24
C LYS A 189 -2.20 7.44 -17.42
N LYS A 190 -1.06 6.72 -17.30
CA LYS A 190 -0.15 6.53 -18.44
C LYS A 190 -0.62 5.53 -19.48
N VAL A 191 -1.48 4.58 -19.09
CA VAL A 191 -2.01 3.56 -20.02
C VAL A 191 -3.09 4.16 -20.93
N PHE A 192 -3.92 5.09 -20.40
CA PHE A 192 -5.02 5.69 -21.15
C PHE A 192 -4.69 7.03 -21.85
N GLN A 193 -3.57 7.69 -21.55
CA GLN A 193 -3.11 8.88 -22.29
C GLN A 193 -2.44 8.57 -23.65
N ARG A 194 -2.33 7.28 -24.03
CA ARG A 194 -1.77 6.85 -25.32
C ARG A 194 -2.79 6.30 -26.32
N PHE A 195 -4.07 6.38 -26.00
CA PHE A 195 -5.18 6.13 -26.92
C PHE A 195 -5.97 7.42 -27.14
#